data_AF-A0A959VLK7-F1
#
_entry.id   AF-A0A959VLK7-F1
#
_cell.length_a   1.000
_cell.length_b   1.000
_cell.length_c   1.000
_cell.angle_alpha   90.00
_cell.angle_beta   90.00
_cell.angle_gamma   90.00
#
_symmetry.space_group_name_H-M   'P 1'
#
loop_
_entity.id
_entity.type
_entity.pdbx_description
1 polymer ?
#
loop_
_entity_poly.entity_id
_entity_poly.type
_entity_poly.pdbx_seq_one_letter_code
_entity_poly.pdbx_strand_id
1 'polypeptide(L)'
;MDEPKIVDRNPGASQAGPDPETLRQAYLSLLKLGLTDLLGVRTQTIHWNEKGNLFLRHLKDEELRFRVNGIDWPAHGMTMVGLERLDDLQNCVETVVRDSVKGDLIEAGTWRGGASILMRATLNSLGANDRTVWLADS
;
A
#
# COMPACT_ATOMS: atom_id res chain seq x y z
N MET A 1 -25.12 -8.39 -0.66
CA MET A 1 -23.84 -7.69 -0.78
C MET A 1 -23.30 -8.05 -2.14
N ASP A 2 -22.96 -7.05 -2.96
CA ASP A 2 -22.31 -7.32 -4.24
C ASP A 2 -20.93 -7.94 -3.99
N GLU A 3 -20.49 -8.82 -4.89
CA GLU A 3 -19.12 -9.33 -4.83
C GLU A 3 -18.13 -8.15 -4.94
N PRO A 4 -17.04 -8.16 -4.14
CA PRO A 4 -16.03 -7.11 -4.23
C PRO A 4 -15.46 -7.12 -5.65
N LYS A 5 -15.46 -5.95 -6.31
CA LYS A 5 -14.79 -5.79 -7.61
C LYS A 5 -13.30 -6.05 -7.44
N ILE A 6 -12.82 -7.14 -8.01
CA ILE A 6 -11.39 -7.47 -8.06
C ILE A 6 -10.80 -6.78 -9.29
N VAL A 7 -9.86 -5.87 -9.05
CA VAL A 7 -9.09 -5.22 -10.12
C VAL A 7 -8.00 -6.18 -10.58
N ASP A 8 -8.01 -6.52 -11.87
CA ASP A 8 -6.98 -7.34 -12.48
C ASP A 8 -5.92 -6.44 -13.13
N ARG A 9 -5.03 -5.88 -12.29
CA ARG A 9 -3.87 -5.13 -12.75
C ARG A 9 -2.57 -5.87 -12.48
N ASN A 10 -1.64 -5.78 -13.42
CA ASN A 10 -0.28 -6.24 -13.17
C ASN A 10 0.42 -5.26 -12.21
N PRO A 11 1.05 -5.75 -11.13
CA PRO A 11 1.80 -4.89 -10.23
C PRO A 11 3.06 -4.37 -10.94
N GLY A 12 3.29 -3.06 -10.84
CA GLY A 12 4.44 -2.39 -11.42
C GLY A 12 4.59 -0.98 -10.87
N ALA A 13 5.81 -0.44 -10.98
CA ALA A 13 6.10 0.94 -10.63
C ALA A 13 5.95 1.83 -11.86
N SER A 14 5.59 3.08 -11.65
CA SER A 14 5.60 4.12 -12.68
C SER A 14 7.04 4.34 -13.15
N GLN A 15 7.21 4.66 -14.44
CA GLN A 15 8.54 4.98 -14.97
C GLN A 15 9.06 6.28 -14.37
N ALA A 16 10.33 6.29 -13.97
CA ALA A 16 11.01 7.50 -13.55
C ALA A 16 11.34 8.39 -14.76
N GLY A 17 11.38 9.70 -14.53
CA GLY A 17 11.74 10.69 -15.54
C GLY A 17 12.56 11.84 -14.92
N PRO A 18 13.11 12.74 -15.74
CA PRO A 18 13.90 13.88 -15.27
C PRO A 18 13.07 14.97 -14.58
N ASP A 19 11.75 14.97 -14.83
CA ASP A 19 10.81 15.87 -14.17
C ASP A 19 10.60 15.46 -12.69
N PRO A 20 10.69 16.40 -11.74
CA PRO A 20 10.55 16.09 -10.31
C PRO A 20 9.25 15.39 -9.93
N GLU A 21 8.12 15.76 -10.55
CA GLU A 21 6.83 15.11 -10.25
C GLU A 21 6.80 13.68 -10.76
N THR A 22 7.33 13.45 -11.97
CA THR A 22 7.46 12.09 -12.52
C THR A 22 8.37 11.22 -11.64
N LEU A 23 9.48 11.75 -11.14
CA LEU A 23 10.35 11.06 -10.19
C LEU A 23 9.64 10.77 -8.86
N ARG A 24 8.84 11.72 -8.36
CA ARG A 24 8.04 11.56 -7.14
C ARG A 24 7.04 10.42 -7.26
N GLN A 25 6.32 10.34 -8.39
CA GLN A 25 5.37 9.27 -8.65
C GLN A 25 6.05 7.90 -8.81
N ALA A 26 7.20 7.85 -9.47
CA ALA A 26 8.02 6.63 -9.55
C ALA A 26 8.49 6.17 -8.15
N TYR A 27 8.93 7.09 -7.30
CA TYR A 27 9.30 6.80 -5.92
C TYR A 27 8.13 6.23 -5.10
N LEU A 28 6.97 6.88 -5.12
CA LEU A 28 5.80 6.44 -4.34
C LEU A 28 5.23 5.12 -4.87
N SER A 29 5.22 4.90 -6.18
CA SER A 29 4.80 3.61 -6.77
C SER A 29 5.75 2.47 -6.40
N LEU A 30 7.07 2.70 -6.44
CA LEU A 30 8.05 1.72 -5.97
C LEU A 30 7.91 1.44 -4.47
N LEU A 31 7.68 2.47 -3.65
CA LEU A 31 7.43 2.32 -2.22
C LEU A 31 6.21 1.44 -1.97
N LYS A 32 5.09 1.66 -2.68
CA LYS A 32 3.88 0.83 -2.56
C LYS A 32 4.14 -0.64 -2.89
N LEU A 33 4.96 -0.94 -3.92
CA LEU A 33 5.38 -2.32 -4.20
C LEU A 33 6.19 -2.92 -3.04
N GLY A 34 7.11 -2.16 -2.45
CA GLY A 34 7.89 -2.62 -1.29
C GLY A 34 7.02 -2.89 -0.06
N LEU A 35 6.11 -1.96 0.25
CA LEU A 35 5.19 -2.09 1.39
C LEU A 35 4.24 -3.28 1.26
N THR A 36 3.97 -3.74 0.03
CA THR A 36 3.09 -4.87 -0.26
C THR A 36 3.84 -6.15 -0.62
N ASP A 37 5.17 -6.22 -0.40
CA ASP A 37 5.98 -7.43 -0.69
C ASP A 37 5.89 -7.89 -2.16
N LEU A 38 6.04 -6.93 -3.08
CA LEU A 38 6.02 -7.14 -4.54
C LEU A 38 7.36 -6.80 -5.23
N LEU A 39 8.41 -6.51 -4.47
CA LEU A 39 9.76 -6.25 -5.01
C LEU A 39 10.65 -7.50 -5.07
N GLY A 40 10.32 -8.53 -4.29
CA GLY A 40 11.11 -9.75 -4.22
C GLY A 40 10.93 -10.66 -5.44
N VAL A 41 11.82 -11.65 -5.57
CA VAL A 41 11.71 -12.70 -6.60
C VAL A 41 10.43 -13.53 -6.43
N ARG A 42 9.94 -13.65 -5.19
CA ARG A 42 8.72 -14.36 -4.85
C ARG A 42 7.98 -13.61 -3.75
N THR A 43 6.67 -13.53 -3.92
CA THR A 43 5.74 -13.00 -2.92
C THR A 43 5.18 -14.13 -2.07
N GLN A 44 5.17 -13.95 -0.75
CA GLN A 44 4.66 -14.96 0.19
C GLN A 44 3.36 -14.50 0.85
N THR A 45 2.48 -15.46 1.10
CA THR A 45 1.19 -15.23 1.76
C THR A 45 0.96 -16.22 2.87
N ILE A 46 0.23 -15.77 3.88
CA ILE A 46 -0.29 -16.58 4.97
C ILE A 46 -1.60 -17.22 4.49
N HIS A 47 -1.71 -18.54 4.63
CA HIS A 47 -2.87 -19.29 4.18
C HIS A 47 -3.36 -20.25 5.27
N TRP A 48 -4.68 -20.34 5.40
CA TRP A 48 -5.38 -21.32 6.24
C TRP A 48 -5.82 -22.50 5.37
N ASN A 49 -5.53 -23.73 5.79
CA ASN A 49 -6.14 -24.90 5.14
C ASN A 49 -7.49 -25.25 5.77
N GLU A 50 -8.18 -26.20 5.14
CA GLU A 50 -9.47 -26.74 5.59
C GLU A 50 -9.45 -27.31 7.02
N LYS A 51 -8.26 -27.66 7.53
CA LYS A 51 -8.07 -28.18 8.90
C LYS A 51 -7.83 -27.08 9.92
N GLY A 52 -7.82 -25.81 9.51
CA GLY A 52 -7.56 -24.66 10.37
C GLY A 52 -6.08 -24.46 10.71
N ASN A 53 -5.15 -25.11 9.99
CA ASN A 53 -3.72 -24.87 10.20
C ASN A 53 -3.25 -23.68 9.38
N LEU A 54 -2.38 -22.87 9.99
CA LEU A 54 -1.71 -21.74 9.37
C LEU A 54 -0.40 -22.17 8.71
N PHE A 55 -0.15 -21.75 7.47
CA PHE A 55 1.13 -21.97 6.80
C PHE A 55 1.46 -20.84 5.83
N LEU A 56 2.75 -20.77 5.51
CA LEU A 56 3.28 -19.88 4.49
C LEU A 56 3.31 -20.60 3.16
N ARG A 57 2.90 -19.92 2.10
CA ARG A 57 3.08 -20.39 0.72
C ARG A 57 3.46 -19.23 -0.19
N HIS A 58 3.99 -19.57 -1.36
CA HIS A 58 4.17 -18.61 -2.43
C HIS A 58 2.82 -18.28 -3.05
N LEU A 59 2.62 -16.99 -3.35
CA LEU A 59 1.55 -16.54 -4.23
C LEU A 59 1.94 -16.91 -5.66
N LYS A 60 1.02 -17.52 -6.41
CA LYS A 60 1.23 -17.77 -7.83
C LYS A 60 0.98 -16.50 -8.63
N ASP A 61 1.47 -16.44 -9.87
CA ASP A 61 1.34 -15.25 -10.72
C ASP A 61 -0.14 -14.89 -10.95
N GLU A 62 -1.00 -15.88 -11.19
CA GLU A 62 -2.45 -15.69 -11.35
C GLU A 62 -3.16 -15.23 -10.07
N GLU A 63 -2.48 -15.31 -8.92
CA GLU A 63 -2.98 -14.90 -7.61
C GLU A 63 -2.45 -13.52 -7.19
N LEU A 64 -1.52 -12.91 -7.94
CA LEU A 64 -0.99 -11.56 -7.64
C LEU A 64 -2.09 -10.50 -7.53
N ARG A 65 -3.20 -10.67 -8.26
CA ARG A 65 -4.40 -9.83 -8.12
C ARG A 65 -4.94 -9.80 -6.69
N PHE A 66 -4.78 -10.87 -5.90
CA PHE A 66 -5.19 -10.83 -4.49
C PHE A 66 -4.32 -9.87 -3.68
N ARG A 67 -3.01 -9.81 -3.93
CA ARG A 67 -2.12 -8.83 -3.30
C ARG A 67 -2.44 -7.40 -3.74
N VAL A 68 -2.68 -7.21 -5.03
CA VAL A 68 -3.09 -5.91 -5.61
C VAL A 68 -4.34 -5.37 -4.92
N ASN A 69 -5.32 -6.23 -4.67
CA ASN A 69 -6.58 -5.85 -4.04
C ASN A 69 -6.55 -5.94 -2.51
N GLY A 70 -5.48 -6.47 -1.91
CA GLY A 70 -5.34 -6.72 -0.46
C GLY A 70 -6.35 -7.72 0.11
N ILE A 71 -6.60 -8.80 -0.64
CA ILE A 71 -7.51 -9.90 -0.31
C ILE A 71 -6.73 -11.08 0.32
N ASP A 72 -5.40 -10.95 0.44
CA ASP A 72 -4.54 -11.93 1.09
C ASP A 72 -3.76 -11.32 2.26
N TRP A 73 -3.02 -12.14 3.00
CA TRP A 73 -2.22 -11.71 4.14
C TRP A 73 -0.73 -11.84 3.83
N PRO A 74 -0.02 -10.72 3.58
CA PRO A 74 1.39 -10.76 3.24
C PRO A 74 2.23 -11.33 4.37
N ALA A 75 3.07 -12.31 4.06
CA ALA A 75 4.01 -12.84 5.06
C ALA A 75 5.03 -11.78 5.48
N HIS A 76 5.55 -11.01 4.51
CA HIS A 76 6.64 -10.03 4.70
C HIS A 76 6.25 -8.58 4.37
N GLY A 77 5.07 -8.35 3.80
CA GLY A 77 4.60 -7.00 3.51
C GLY A 77 4.38 -6.19 4.80
N MET A 78 4.58 -4.89 4.72
CA MET A 78 4.33 -3.94 5.82
C MET A 78 2.86 -3.48 5.88
N THR A 79 2.08 -3.74 4.83
CA THR A 79 0.62 -3.51 4.82
C THR A 79 -0.13 -4.59 4.07
N MET A 80 -1.33 -4.93 4.55
CA MET A 80 -2.26 -5.88 3.92
C MET A 80 -3.34 -5.20 3.08
N VAL A 81 -3.35 -3.86 3.01
CA VAL A 81 -4.40 -3.12 2.29
C VAL A 81 -4.30 -3.28 0.76
N GLY A 82 -3.15 -3.72 0.24
CA GLY A 82 -2.95 -3.91 -1.20
C GLY A 82 -2.77 -2.60 -1.97
N LEU A 83 -2.34 -2.71 -3.22
CA LEU A 83 -1.93 -1.56 -4.02
C LEU A 83 -3.09 -0.60 -4.37
N GLU A 84 -4.28 -1.12 -4.68
CA GLU A 84 -5.42 -0.26 -5.05
C GLU A 84 -5.80 0.71 -3.91
N ARG A 85 -5.85 0.20 -2.68
CA ARG A 85 -6.15 1.03 -1.50
C ARG A 85 -4.99 1.95 -1.12
N LEU A 86 -3.75 1.58 -1.43
CA LEU A 86 -2.62 2.49 -1.29
C LEU A 86 -2.64 3.63 -2.32
N ASP A 87 -3.11 3.38 -3.54
CA ASP A 87 -3.29 4.42 -4.55
C ASP A 87 -4.38 5.41 -4.11
N ASP A 88 -5.52 4.89 -3.63
CA ASP A 88 -6.59 5.71 -3.07
C ASP A 88 -6.11 6.52 -1.86
N LEU A 89 -5.39 5.89 -0.94
CA LEU A 89 -4.81 6.58 0.22
C LEU A 89 -3.85 7.70 -0.21
N GLN A 90 -2.95 7.45 -1.16
CA GLN A 90 -2.07 8.49 -1.70
C GLN A 90 -2.89 9.65 -2.28
N ASN A 91 -3.93 9.36 -3.08
CA ASN A 91 -4.79 10.37 -3.68
C ASN A 91 -5.52 11.22 -2.63
N CYS A 92 -6.00 10.60 -1.54
CA CYS A 92 -6.59 11.32 -0.42
C CYS A 92 -5.58 12.27 0.24
N VAL A 93 -4.36 11.79 0.51
CA VAL A 93 -3.30 12.61 1.13
C VAL A 93 -2.89 13.78 0.22
N GLU A 94 -2.69 13.52 -1.08
CA GLU A 94 -2.38 14.56 -2.06
C GLU A 94 -3.51 15.59 -2.16
N THR A 95 -4.77 15.14 -2.12
CA THR A 95 -5.95 16.01 -2.18
C THR A 95 -6.06 16.93 -0.97
N VAL A 96 -5.89 16.41 0.25
CA VAL A 96 -5.98 17.27 1.46
C VAL A 96 -4.87 18.31 1.52
N VAL A 97 -3.68 18.00 0.96
CA VAL A 97 -2.59 18.97 0.84
C VAL A 97 -2.90 20.01 -0.24
N ARG A 98 -3.25 19.58 -1.46
CA ARG A 98 -3.58 20.45 -2.59
C ARG A 98 -4.70 21.43 -2.24
N ASP A 99 -5.75 20.94 -1.61
CA ASP A 99 -6.95 21.71 -1.32
C ASP A 99 -6.83 22.47 0.03
N SER A 100 -5.65 22.42 0.67
CA SER A 100 -5.35 23.10 1.94
C SER A 100 -6.32 22.75 3.08
N VAL A 101 -6.82 21.51 3.11
CA VAL A 101 -7.70 21.00 4.17
C VAL A 101 -6.89 20.91 5.46
N LYS A 102 -7.28 21.64 6.51
CA LYS A 102 -6.55 21.68 7.78
C LYS A 102 -6.67 20.35 8.54
N GLY A 103 -5.59 19.96 9.21
CA GLY A 103 -5.57 18.82 10.13
C GLY A 103 -4.45 17.81 9.87
N ASP A 104 -4.35 16.86 10.79
CA ASP A 104 -3.41 15.73 10.74
C ASP A 104 -4.02 14.52 10.03
N LEU A 105 -3.21 13.46 9.89
CA LEU A 105 -3.62 12.16 9.35
C LEU A 105 -3.61 11.13 10.49
N ILE A 106 -4.48 10.11 10.42
CA ILE A 106 -4.50 9.01 11.39
C ILE A 106 -4.82 7.67 10.70
N GLU A 107 -4.12 6.61 11.13
CA GLU A 107 -4.49 5.21 10.88
C GLU A 107 -4.83 4.56 12.23
N ALA A 108 -6.05 4.02 12.36
CA ALA A 108 -6.55 3.35 13.55
C ALA A 108 -6.71 1.85 13.26
N GLY A 109 -5.71 1.05 13.67
CA GLY A 109 -5.46 -0.30 13.19
C GLY A 109 -4.38 -0.28 12.10
N THR A 110 -3.12 -0.28 12.52
CA THR A 110 -1.93 -0.07 11.68
C THR A 110 -1.22 -1.36 11.27
N TRP A 111 -1.41 -2.45 12.02
CA TRP A 111 -0.68 -3.71 11.84
C TRP A 111 0.85 -3.50 11.85
N ARG A 112 1.50 -3.61 10.69
CA ARG A 112 2.95 -3.37 10.52
C ARG A 112 3.27 -1.93 10.09
N GLY A 113 2.27 -1.05 10.01
CA GLY A 113 2.40 0.38 9.78
C GLY A 113 2.59 0.81 8.32
N GLY A 114 2.48 -0.10 7.34
CA GLY A 114 2.82 0.21 5.96
C GLY A 114 1.95 1.29 5.30
N ALA A 115 0.65 1.39 5.63
CA ALA A 115 -0.19 2.46 5.08
C ALA A 115 0.21 3.82 5.66
N SER A 116 0.47 3.90 6.97
CA SER A 116 1.04 5.09 7.61
C SER A 116 2.41 5.51 7.07
N ILE A 117 3.29 4.55 6.74
CA ILE A 117 4.57 4.84 6.06
C ILE A 117 4.32 5.55 4.74
N LEU A 118 3.34 5.08 3.94
CA LEU A 118 2.95 5.74 2.70
C LEU A 118 2.42 7.16 2.96
N MET A 119 1.51 7.34 3.93
CA MET A 119 1.00 8.68 4.30
C MET A 119 2.15 9.65 4.59
N ARG A 120 3.12 9.22 5.41
CA ARG A 120 4.28 10.05 5.77
C ARG A 120 5.17 10.34 4.57
N ALA A 121 5.43 9.35 3.72
CA ALA A 121 6.24 9.51 2.51
C ALA A 121 5.58 10.48 1.52
N THR A 122 4.26 10.38 1.32
CA THR A 122 3.50 11.28 0.45
C THR A 122 3.59 12.72 0.96
N LEU A 123 3.34 12.96 2.25
CA LEU A 123 3.47 14.31 2.83
C LEU A 123 4.89 14.87 2.67
N ASN A 124 5.92 14.07 2.95
CA ASN A 124 7.32 14.48 2.79
C ASN A 124 7.63 14.84 1.33
N SER A 125 7.10 14.05 0.39
CA SER A 125 7.30 14.27 -1.05
C SER A 125 6.67 15.56 -1.56
N LEU A 126 5.66 16.08 -0.85
CA LEU A 126 4.97 17.34 -1.14
C LEU A 126 5.54 18.54 -0.35
N GLY A 127 6.50 18.30 0.55
CA GLY A 127 6.99 19.32 1.48
C GLY A 127 6.00 19.71 2.58
N ALA A 128 4.93 18.94 2.81
CA ALA A 128 3.90 19.18 3.81
C ALA A 128 4.36 18.70 5.21
N ASN A 129 5.34 19.39 5.77
CA ASN A 129 6.03 19.02 7.02
C ASN A 129 5.30 19.51 8.29
N ASP A 130 4.22 20.28 8.13
CA ASP A 130 3.41 20.85 9.21
C ASP A 130 2.31 19.91 9.74
N ARG A 131 2.20 18.70 9.17
CA ARG A 131 1.20 17.69 9.52
C ARG A 131 1.80 16.48 10.20
N THR A 132 1.11 15.99 11.21
CA THR A 132 1.47 14.75 11.93
C THR A 132 0.73 13.56 11.33
N VAL A 133 1.37 12.38 11.30
CA VAL A 133 0.71 11.10 11.00
C VAL A 133 0.62 10.33 12.31
N TRP A 134 -0.59 10.15 12.81
CA TRP A 134 -0.88 9.43 14.05
C TRP A 134 -1.14 7.94 13.76
N LEU A 135 -0.48 7.08 14.51
CA LEU A 135 -0.61 5.62 14.39
C LEU A 135 -1.23 5.11 15.69
N ALA A 136 -2.43 4.55 15.63
CA ALA A 136 -3.13 3.99 16.78
C ALA A 136 -3.38 2.50 16.58
N ASP A 137 -2.86 1.66 17.46
CA ASP A 137 -3.02 0.21 17.47
C ASP A 137 -3.00 -0.32 18.92
N SER A 138 -3.43 -1.56 19.15
CA SER A 138 -3.59 -2.17 20.49
C SER A 138 -2.33 -2.81 21.05
#